data_AF-A0A656K5Z0-F1
#
_entry.id   AF-A0A656K5Z0-F1
#
_cell.length_a   1.000
_cell.length_b   1.000
_cell.length_c   1.000
_cell.angle_alpha   90.00
_cell.angle_beta   90.00
_cell.angle_gamma   90.00
#
_symmetry.space_group_name_H-M   'P 1'
#
loop_
_entity.id
_entity.type
_entity.pdbx_description
1 polymer ?
#
loop_
_entity_poly.entity_id
_entity_poly.type
_entity_poly.pdbx_seq_one_letter_code
_entity_poly.pdbx_strand_id
1 'polypeptide(L)'
;MFFDAAERLLVERPGLRFVLPCASPQRRAQVEQLLQGRDLPITLLDGRSHVALAACDAVLIASGTATLEALLYKRPMVVAYRMAPLTFWVLKRLVKSPYVSLPNLLAQRLLVPELLQDDATPEALARTLLPLIEDGHSQTEGFDAI
;
A
#
# COMPACT_ATOMS: atom_id res chain seq x y z
N MET A 1 10.64 -2.32 4.94
CA MET A 1 10.18 -1.80 3.64
C MET A 1 9.16 -0.68 3.81
N PHE A 2 7.93 -0.95 4.29
CA PHE A 2 6.90 0.10 4.42
C PHE A 2 7.28 1.16 5.48
N PHE A 3 7.83 0.77 6.63
CA PHE A 3 8.31 1.74 7.62
C PHE A 3 9.48 2.58 7.10
N ASP A 4 10.42 1.98 6.37
CA ASP A 4 11.52 2.73 5.74
C ASP A 4 11.00 3.71 4.66
N ALA A 5 9.91 3.36 3.96
CA ALA A 5 9.24 4.28 3.04
C ALA A 5 8.55 5.43 3.80
N ALA A 6 7.93 5.14 4.95
CA ALA A 6 7.31 6.15 5.80
C ALA A 6 8.33 7.15 6.35
N GLU A 7 9.53 6.69 6.75
CA GLU A 7 10.63 7.57 7.18
C GLU A 7 11.06 8.52 6.07
N ARG A 8 11.18 8.02 4.84
CA ARG A 8 11.51 8.84 3.67
C ARG A 8 10.43 9.88 3.37
N LEU A 9 9.17 9.44 3.37
CA LEU A 9 8.02 10.34 3.19
C LEU A 9 8.02 11.44 4.25
N LEU A 10 8.36 11.13 5.51
CA LEU A 10 8.41 12.11 6.58
C LEU A 10 9.56 13.12 6.39
N VAL A 11 10.70 12.69 5.84
CA VAL A 11 11.80 13.61 5.46
C VAL A 11 11.35 14.58 4.35
N GLU A 12 10.63 14.09 3.34
CA GLU A 12 10.15 14.92 2.23
C GLU A 12 8.95 15.81 2.62
N ARG A 13 8.10 15.32 3.53
CA ARG A 13 6.90 16.01 4.05
C ARG A 13 6.77 15.79 5.56
N PRO A 14 7.38 16.66 6.39
CA PRO A 14 7.36 16.52 7.85
C PRO A 14 5.96 16.57 8.51
N GLY A 15 4.95 17.07 7.79
CA GLY A 15 3.57 17.15 8.28
C GLY A 15 2.75 15.86 8.15
N LEU A 16 3.30 14.81 7.51
CA LEU A 16 2.59 13.56 7.30
C LEU A 16 2.32 12.83 8.61
N ARG A 17 1.16 12.18 8.66
CA ARG A 17 0.76 11.27 9.72
C ARG A 17 0.42 9.93 9.11
N PHE A 18 0.73 8.85 9.82
CA PHE A 18 0.46 7.50 9.35
C PHE A 18 -0.57 6.84 10.25
N VAL A 19 -1.45 6.04 9.64
CA VAL A 19 -2.42 5.21 10.36
C VAL A 19 -2.22 3.78 9.89
N LEU A 20 -2.04 2.85 10.82
CA LEU A 20 -1.81 1.44 10.52
C LEU A 20 -2.84 0.57 11.26
N PRO A 21 -3.85 0.04 10.55
CA PRO A 21 -4.78 -0.92 11.12
C PRO A 21 -4.15 -2.31 11.26
N CYS A 22 -4.14 -2.84 12.48
CA CYS A 22 -3.61 -4.15 12.84
C CYS A 22 -4.75 -5.17 12.84
N ALA A 23 -4.67 -6.19 11.99
CA ALA A 23 -5.75 -7.19 11.83
C ALA A 23 -5.99 -8.08 13.07
N SER A 24 -4.99 -8.20 13.96
CA SER A 24 -5.11 -8.98 15.20
C SER A 24 -4.12 -8.47 16.27
N PRO A 25 -4.33 -8.84 17.54
CA PRO A 25 -3.38 -8.50 18.61
C PRO A 25 -1.95 -9.01 18.34
N GLN A 26 -1.81 -10.18 17.72
CA GLN A 26 -0.50 -10.75 17.36
C GLN A 26 0.20 -9.89 16.29
N ARG A 27 -0.55 -9.43 15.28
CA ARG A 27 0.01 -8.51 14.26
C ARG A 27 0.35 -7.15 14.84
N ARG A 28 -0.45 -6.66 15.79
CA ARG A 28 -0.13 -5.43 16.53
C ARG A 28 1.20 -5.54 17.26
N ALA A 29 1.39 -6.60 18.06
CA ALA A 29 2.63 -6.81 18.78
C ALA A 29 3.86 -6.87 17.84
N GLN A 30 3.72 -7.52 16.68
CA GLN A 30 4.77 -7.55 15.65
C GLN A 30 5.07 -6.14 15.10
N VAL A 31 4.05 -5.33 14.84
CA VAL A 31 4.23 -3.94 14.36
C VAL A 31 4.90 -3.08 15.43
N GLU A 32 4.47 -3.19 16.69
CA GLU A 32 5.07 -2.45 17.81
C GLU A 32 6.56 -2.80 17.97
N GLN A 33 6.94 -4.07 17.82
CA GLN A 33 8.35 -4.49 17.78
C GLN A 33 9.13 -3.88 16.62
N LEU A 34 8.55 -3.85 15.41
CA LEU A 34 9.19 -3.26 14.23
C LEU A 34 9.35 -1.73 14.31
N LEU A 35 8.51 -1.07 15.12
CA LEU A 35 8.56 0.37 15.38
C LEU A 35 9.55 0.75 16.50
N GLN A 36 10.06 -0.21 17.28
CA GLN A 36 11.07 0.09 18.31
C GLN A 36 12.30 0.75 17.68
N GLY A 37 12.68 1.91 18.21
CA GLY A 37 13.82 2.69 17.72
C GLY A 37 13.53 3.55 16.48
N ARG A 38 12.29 3.59 15.99
CA ARG A 38 11.85 4.47 14.90
C ARG A 38 11.02 5.62 15.46
N ASP A 39 11.36 6.84 15.07
CA ASP A 39 10.56 8.03 15.37
C ASP A 39 9.61 8.31 14.20
N LEU A 40 8.47 7.63 14.20
CA LEU A 40 7.43 7.78 13.17
C LEU A 40 6.09 8.17 13.80
N PRO A 41 5.39 9.19 13.27
CA PRO A 41 4.08 9.60 13.76
C PRO A 41 2.98 8.62 13.27
N ILE A 42 3.00 7.38 13.78
CA ILE A 42 2.06 6.31 13.41
C ILE A 42 1.01 6.10 14.50
N THR A 43 -0.26 6.14 14.11
CA THR A 43 -1.39 5.71 14.95
C THR A 43 -1.74 4.26 14.61
N LEU A 44 -1.60 3.35 15.59
CA LEU A 44 -2.01 1.95 15.44
C LEU A 44 -3.49 1.80 15.81
N LEU A 45 -4.25 1.10 14.97
CA LEU A 45 -5.66 0.77 15.21
C LEU A 45 -5.84 -0.74 15.37
N ASP A 46 -6.70 -1.19 16.28
CA ASP A 46 -7.11 -2.60 16.35
C ASP A 46 -8.26 -2.83 15.37
N GLY A 47 -7.97 -3.51 14.26
CA GLY A 47 -8.87 -3.63 13.12
C GLY A 47 -9.17 -2.26 12.50
N ARG A 48 -10.45 -1.97 12.26
CA ARG A 48 -10.94 -0.68 11.73
C ARG A 48 -10.24 -0.23 10.43
N SER A 49 -9.85 -1.18 9.57
CA SER A 49 -9.22 -0.89 8.27
C SER A 49 -10.05 0.07 7.42
N HIS A 50 -11.36 -0.12 7.38
CA HIS A 50 -12.29 0.74 6.66
C HIS A 50 -12.32 2.19 7.16
N VAL A 51 -12.18 2.40 8.48
CA VAL A 51 -12.11 3.75 9.05
C VAL A 51 -10.79 4.42 8.63
N ALA A 52 -9.69 3.66 8.66
CA ALA A 52 -8.39 4.14 8.18
C ALA A 52 -8.45 4.50 6.68
N LEU A 53 -9.04 3.64 5.85
CA LEU A 53 -9.23 3.90 4.43
C LEU A 53 -10.09 5.13 4.19
N ALA A 54 -11.21 5.30 4.91
CA ALA A 54 -12.05 6.48 4.74
C ALA A 54 -11.36 7.79 5.13
N ALA A 55 -10.42 7.74 6.08
CA ALA A 55 -9.75 8.90 6.65
C ALA A 55 -8.43 9.28 5.95
N CYS A 56 -7.81 8.38 5.18
CA CYS A 56 -6.51 8.64 4.57
C CYS A 56 -6.62 9.31 3.19
N ASP A 57 -5.58 10.08 2.85
CA ASP A 57 -5.44 10.74 1.54
C ASP A 57 -4.90 9.76 0.48
N ALA A 58 -4.00 8.86 0.87
CA ALA A 58 -3.48 7.78 0.04
C ALA A 58 -3.09 6.56 0.90
N VAL A 59 -2.89 5.39 0.28
CA VAL A 59 -2.55 4.15 0.99
C VAL A 59 -1.42 3.36 0.31
N LEU A 60 -0.42 2.94 1.11
CA LEU A 60 0.50 1.86 0.76
C LEU A 60 -0.10 0.54 1.22
N ILE A 61 -0.28 -0.38 0.28
CA ILE A 61 -1.04 -1.60 0.56
C ILE A 61 -0.35 -2.84 -0.01
N ALA A 62 -0.35 -3.91 0.78
CA ALA A 62 0.08 -5.21 0.29
C ALA A 62 -0.97 -5.78 -0.68
N SER A 63 -0.55 -6.61 -1.63
CA SER A 63 -1.49 -7.29 -2.54
C SER A 63 -2.51 -8.14 -1.76
N GLY A 64 -3.77 -8.12 -2.18
CA GLY A 64 -4.83 -8.94 -1.58
C GLY A 64 -6.19 -8.26 -1.60
N THR A 65 -7.11 -8.75 -0.78
CA THR A 65 -8.49 -8.23 -0.68
C THR A 65 -8.55 -6.77 -0.28
N ALA A 66 -7.58 -6.31 0.52
CA ALA A 66 -7.49 -4.93 0.96
C ALA A 66 -7.33 -3.93 -0.22
N THR A 67 -6.78 -4.36 -1.36
CA THR A 67 -6.70 -3.54 -2.58
C THR A 67 -8.07 -3.26 -3.19
N LEU A 68 -8.99 -4.23 -3.11
CA LEU A 68 -10.38 -4.05 -3.54
C LEU A 68 -11.14 -3.15 -2.55
N GLU A 69 -10.90 -3.29 -1.25
CA GLU A 69 -11.49 -2.39 -0.27
C GLU A 69 -11.04 -0.94 -0.50
N ALA A 70 -9.75 -0.70 -0.70
CA ALA A 70 -9.24 0.64 -1.02
C ALA A 70 -9.87 1.23 -2.29
N LEU A 71 -10.11 0.37 -3.31
CA LEU A 71 -10.77 0.76 -4.55
C LEU A 71 -12.22 1.21 -4.30
N LEU A 72 -12.96 0.44 -3.50
CA LEU A 72 -14.35 0.77 -3.13
C LEU A 72 -14.44 2.06 -2.31
N TYR A 73 -13.45 2.35 -1.47
CA TYR A 73 -13.34 3.61 -0.73
C TYR A 73 -12.82 4.79 -1.57
N LYS A 74 -12.57 4.58 -2.86
CA LYS A 74 -11.98 5.55 -3.79
C LYS A 74 -10.69 6.16 -3.24
N ARG A 75 -9.82 5.31 -2.68
CA ARG A 75 -8.56 5.75 -2.09
C ARG A 75 -7.40 5.60 -3.07
N PRO A 76 -6.67 6.69 -3.36
CA PRO A 76 -5.41 6.60 -4.08
C PRO A 76 -4.50 5.58 -3.40
N MET A 77 -3.92 4.67 -4.18
CA MET A 77 -3.13 3.57 -3.64
C MET A 77 -1.89 3.26 -4.47
N VAL A 78 -0.89 2.72 -3.79
CA VAL A 78 0.25 2.03 -4.39
C VAL A 78 0.29 0.62 -3.83
N VAL A 79 0.25 -0.36 -4.72
CA VAL A 79 0.31 -1.76 -4.36
C VAL A 79 1.77 -2.20 -4.35
N ALA A 80 2.20 -2.81 -3.26
CA ALA A 80 3.57 -3.24 -3.12
C ALA A 80 3.66 -4.63 -2.51
N TYR A 81 4.46 -5.50 -3.11
CA TYR A 81 4.57 -6.86 -2.62
C TYR A 81 5.94 -7.49 -2.89
N ARG A 82 6.48 -8.12 -1.85
CA ARG A 82 7.74 -8.87 -1.90
C ARG A 82 7.51 -10.25 -1.30
N MET A 83 7.62 -11.29 -2.12
CA MET A 83 7.49 -12.69 -1.72
C MET A 83 8.85 -13.39 -1.81
N ALA A 84 8.94 -14.61 -1.26
CA ALA A 84 10.14 -15.43 -1.47
C ALA A 84 10.37 -15.65 -2.98
N PRO A 85 11.61 -15.50 -3.49
CA PRO A 85 11.89 -15.55 -4.93
C PRO A 85 11.38 -16.83 -5.62
N LEU A 86 11.49 -17.98 -4.95
CA LEU A 86 10.99 -19.25 -5.45
C LEU A 86 9.46 -19.25 -5.59
N THR A 87 8.74 -18.75 -4.59
CA THR A 87 7.28 -18.61 -4.63
C THR A 87 6.86 -17.70 -5.77
N PHE A 88 7.53 -16.56 -5.94
CA PHE A 88 7.24 -15.62 -7.03
C PHE A 88 7.47 -16.25 -8.40
N TRP A 89 8.57 -16.99 -8.59
CA TRP A 89 8.89 -17.64 -9.85
C TRP A 89 7.87 -18.71 -10.24
N VAL A 90 7.38 -19.50 -9.29
CA VAL A 90 6.30 -20.47 -9.53
C VAL A 90 5.00 -19.75 -9.87
N LEU A 91 4.62 -18.73 -9.09
CA LEU A 91 3.38 -17.99 -9.30
C LEU A 91 3.36 -17.29 -10.67
N LYS A 92 4.48 -16.68 -11.07
CA LYS A 92 4.64 -16.01 -12.37
C LYS A 92 4.46 -16.96 -13.57
N ARG A 93 4.72 -18.26 -13.39
CA ARG A 93 4.50 -19.27 -14.43
C ARG A 93 3.07 -19.79 -14.49
N LEU A 94 2.36 -19.76 -13.37
CA LEU A 94 0.97 -20.23 -13.26
C LEU A 94 -0.04 -19.13 -13.60
N VAL A 95 0.25 -17.89 -13.23
CA VAL A 95 -0.62 -16.74 -13.46
C VAL A 95 -0.36 -16.19 -14.86
N LYS A 96 -1.39 -16.22 -15.73
CA LYS A 96 -1.33 -15.67 -17.09
C LYS A 96 -1.56 -14.16 -17.14
N SER A 97 -2.06 -13.57 -16.05
CA SER A 97 -2.33 -12.14 -15.98
C SER A 97 -1.04 -11.33 -15.83
N PRO A 98 -0.90 -10.19 -16.52
CA PRO A 98 0.20 -9.24 -16.29
C PRO A 98 0.03 -8.45 -14.98
N TYR A 99 -1.13 -8.52 -14.33
CA TYR A 99 -1.46 -7.76 -13.11
C TYR A 99 -1.64 -8.66 -11.90
N VAL A 100 -1.25 -8.17 -10.71
CA VAL A 100 -1.37 -8.88 -9.44
C VAL A 100 -2.48 -8.32 -8.55
N SER A 101 -2.74 -7.01 -8.60
CA SER A 101 -3.75 -6.35 -7.77
C SER A 101 -5.15 -6.51 -8.35
N LEU A 102 -6.16 -6.61 -7.47
CA LEU A 102 -7.56 -6.69 -7.89
C LEU A 102 -8.01 -5.49 -8.74
N PRO A 103 -7.64 -4.22 -8.42
CA PRO A 103 -7.99 -3.07 -9.26
C PRO A 103 -7.50 -3.21 -10.71
N ASN A 104 -6.25 -3.62 -10.91
CA ASN A 104 -5.68 -3.76 -12.26
C ASN A 104 -6.23 -4.98 -13.00
N LEU A 105 -6.49 -6.08 -12.28
CA LEU A 105 -7.13 -7.26 -12.84
C LEU A 105 -8.54 -6.95 -13.37
N LEU A 106 -9.34 -6.21 -12.59
CA LEU A 106 -10.69 -5.80 -12.99
C LEU A 106 -10.65 -4.81 -14.16
N ALA A 107 -9.75 -3.82 -14.10
CA ALA A 107 -9.63 -2.80 -15.14
C ALA A 107 -8.96 -3.30 -16.44
N GLN A 108 -8.31 -4.47 -16.40
CA GLN A 108 -7.46 -5.03 -17.48
C GLN A 108 -6.37 -4.07 -17.99
N ARG A 109 -6.00 -3.08 -17.19
CA ARG A 109 -4.95 -2.07 -17.46
C ARG A 109 -4.25 -1.71 -16.15
N LEU A 110 -3.07 -1.10 -16.26
CA LEU A 110 -2.40 -0.53 -15.10
C LEU A 110 -3.18 0.71 -14.63
N LEU A 111 -4.04 0.51 -13.63
CA LEU A 111 -4.86 1.53 -13.00
C LEU A 111 -4.20 2.08 -11.74
N VAL A 112 -3.61 1.19 -10.93
CA VAL A 112 -2.83 1.53 -9.73
C VAL A 112 -1.38 1.06 -9.92
N PRO A 113 -0.37 1.81 -9.44
CA PRO A 113 1.01 1.36 -9.47
C PRO A 113 1.19 0.04 -8.71
N GLU A 114 1.87 -0.91 -9.33
CA GLU A 114 2.29 -2.18 -8.73
C GLU A 114 3.81 -2.24 -8.66
N LEU A 115 4.36 -2.19 -7.45
CA LEU A 115 5.80 -2.35 -7.19
C LEU A 115 6.04 -3.75 -6.65
N LEU A 116 6.62 -4.62 -7.46
CA LEU A 116 6.78 -6.05 -7.17
C LEU A 116 8.25 -6.43 -7.04
N GLN A 117 8.55 -7.33 -6.09
CA GLN A 117 9.89 -7.90 -5.90
C GLN A 117 10.98 -6.82 -5.74
N ASP A 118 11.89 -6.72 -6.70
CA ASP A 118 13.04 -5.83 -6.68
C ASP A 118 12.64 -4.37 -6.91
N ASP A 119 11.49 -4.12 -7.54
CA ASP A 119 10.93 -2.78 -7.72
C ASP A 119 10.26 -2.26 -6.44
N ALA A 120 9.95 -3.15 -5.49
CA ALA A 120 9.37 -2.80 -4.19
C ALA A 120 10.46 -2.30 -3.23
N THR A 121 11.05 -1.14 -3.53
CA THR A 121 12.03 -0.49 -2.66
C THR A 121 11.40 0.65 -1.85
N PRO A 122 11.90 0.96 -0.64
CA PRO A 122 11.44 2.12 0.13
C PRO A 122 11.41 3.43 -0.66
N GLU A 123 12.43 3.65 -1.50
CA GLU A 123 12.55 4.78 -2.40
C GLU A 123 11.43 4.82 -3.44
N ALA A 124 11.19 3.70 -4.12
CA ALA A 124 10.16 3.61 -5.13
C ALA A 124 8.77 3.80 -4.51
N LEU A 125 8.53 3.24 -3.33
CA LEU A 125 7.27 3.42 -2.60
C LEU A 125 7.02 4.87 -2.25
N ALA A 126 7.99 5.55 -1.63
CA ALA A 126 7.86 6.95 -1.25
C ALA A 126 7.62 7.84 -2.47
N ARG A 127 8.46 7.71 -3.51
CA ARG A 127 8.37 8.48 -4.75
C ARG A 127 7.04 8.28 -5.48
N THR A 128 6.47 7.08 -5.44
CA THR A 128 5.21 6.77 -6.13
C THR A 128 4.00 7.23 -5.33
N LEU A 129 4.07 7.15 -3.99
CA LEU A 129 2.95 7.54 -3.13
C LEU A 129 2.84 9.05 -2.98
N LEU A 130 3.96 9.78 -2.96
CA LEU A 130 3.97 11.21 -2.64
C LEU A 130 3.06 12.05 -3.56
N PRO A 131 3.08 11.91 -4.90
CA PRO A 131 2.15 12.61 -5.77
C PRO A 131 0.68 12.27 -5.52
N LEU A 132 0.39 11.04 -5.07
CA LEU A 132 -0.98 10.60 -4.77
C LEU A 132 -1.52 11.18 -3.47
N ILE A 133 -0.65 11.59 -2.55
CA ILE A 133 -1.05 12.33 -1.34
C ILE A 133 -1.46 13.76 -1.71
N GLU A 134 -0.82 14.36 -2.71
CA GLU A 134 -1.06 15.76 -3.11
C GLU A 134 -2.21 15.89 -4.10
N ASP A 135 -2.27 15.00 -5.10
CA ASP A 135 -3.29 14.99 -6.16
C ASP A 135 -3.66 13.55 -6.56
N GLY A 136 -4.20 12.81 -5.60
CA GLY A 136 -4.68 11.45 -5.83
C GLY A 136 -5.94 11.35 -6.70
N HIS A 137 -6.61 12.47 -6.97
CA HIS A 137 -7.87 12.51 -7.73
C HIS A 137 -7.72 11.90 -9.11
N SER A 138 -6.63 12.21 -9.81
CA SER A 138 -6.32 11.66 -11.14
C SER A 138 -6.35 10.13 -11.18
N GLN A 139 -5.87 9.46 -10.12
CA GLN A 139 -5.93 8.00 -10.05
C GLN A 139 -7.37 7.52 -9.80
N THR A 140 -8.09 8.17 -8.89
CA THR A 140 -9.42 7.75 -8.44
C THR A 140 -10.52 7.94 -9.49
N GLU A 141 -10.40 8.90 -10.41
CA GLU A 141 -11.32 9.04 -11.56
C GLU A 141 -11.33 7.76 -12.41
N GLY A 142 -10.16 7.13 -12.56
CA GLY A 142 -10.05 5.87 -13.27
C GLY A 142 -10.77 4.70 -12.59
N PHE A 143 -11.20 4.85 -11.34
CA PHE A 143 -11.86 3.80 -10.56
C PHE A 143 -13.36 3.70 -10.83
N ASP A 144 -13.99 4.75 -11.37
CA ASP A 144 -15.41 4.74 -11.75
C ASP A 144 -15.66 4.03 -13.08
N ALA A 145 -14.60 3.83 -13.87
CA ALA A 145 -14.63 3.20 -15.18
C ALA A 145 -14.33 1.69 -15.14
N ILE A 146 -14.45 1.05 -13.97
CA ILE A 146 -14.22 -0.39 -13.76
C ILE A 146 -15.55 -1.13 -13.67
#